data_AF-A0BW13-F1
#
_entry.id   AF-A0BW13-F1
#
_cell.length_a   1.000
_cell.length_b   1.000
_cell.length_c   1.000
_cell.angle_alpha   90.00
_cell.angle_beta   90.00
_cell.angle_gamma   90.00
#
_symmetry.space_group_name_H-M   'P 1'
#
loop_
_entity.id
_entity.type
_entity.pdbx_description
1 polymer ?
#
loop_
_entity_poly.entity_id
_entity_poly.type
_entity_poly.pdbx_seq_one_letter_code
_entity_poly.pdbx_strand_id
1 'polypeptide(L)'
;MFKIIQRACFRYSAANFKAEAEIKSVPGHKPPSFEDTVQGKYAGVLFATASQKEALHFVLQDMKYFKELADKSPVFAGFLVNSAYKRNQQRNVIQALTKEGFHEVTQNLLNTMIDNQRISYLTKTADKFIEYYRIFNKEENITIISAENLSEEQRSQVIQALKESSPNMQFSVQYKVDPSILGGLQMYSGNKFLDCSLQSRVNKLRSELQKLSI
;
A
#
# COMPACT_ATOMS: atom_id res chain seq x y z
N MET A 1 -1.44 5.21 35.00
CA MET A 1 -0.69 4.99 33.73
C MET A 1 -1.57 4.42 32.60
N PHE A 2 -2.51 3.50 32.84
CA PHE A 2 -3.39 2.92 31.81
C PHE A 2 -4.39 3.90 31.12
N LYS A 3 -4.79 5.00 31.77
CA LYS A 3 -5.74 5.98 31.20
C LYS A 3 -5.16 6.92 30.13
N ILE A 4 -3.83 7.00 29.99
CA ILE A 4 -3.18 7.89 29.02
C ILE A 4 -3.13 7.23 27.64
N ILE A 5 -3.03 5.89 27.59
CA ILE A 5 -2.98 5.11 26.34
C ILE A 5 -4.35 5.08 25.65
N GLN A 6 -5.46 4.96 26.41
CA GLN A 6 -6.82 5.02 25.85
C GLN A 6 -7.14 6.38 25.20
N ARG A 7 -6.59 7.49 25.72
CA ARG A 7 -6.76 8.82 25.10
C ARG A 7 -5.91 9.03 23.84
N ALA A 8 -4.82 8.27 23.69
CA ALA A 8 -3.99 8.29 22.48
C ALA A 8 -4.63 7.49 21.33
N CYS A 9 -5.25 6.33 21.61
CA CYS A 9 -5.99 5.55 20.60
C CYS A 9 -7.15 6.36 19.98
N PHE A 10 -7.91 7.12 20.78
CA PHE A 10 -9.06 7.86 20.26
C PHE A 10 -8.66 9.12 19.45
N ARG A 11 -7.47 9.68 19.68
CA ARG A 11 -6.96 10.85 18.96
C ARG A 11 -6.21 10.52 17.68
N TYR A 12 -5.68 9.30 17.55
CA TYR A 12 -4.99 8.88 16.33
C TYR A 12 -5.95 8.66 15.14
N SER A 13 -7.25 8.49 15.43
CA SER A 13 -8.31 8.23 14.44
C SER A 13 -8.66 9.45 13.55
N ALA A 14 -8.38 10.68 13.97
CA ALA A 14 -8.91 11.88 13.30
C ALA A 14 -7.89 12.76 12.55
N ALA A 15 -6.58 12.60 12.76
CA ALA A 15 -5.60 13.60 12.33
C ALA A 15 -4.86 13.33 11.00
N ASN A 16 -4.92 12.10 10.46
CA ASN A 16 -4.25 11.73 9.20
C ASN A 16 -5.22 11.32 8.09
N PHE A 17 -6.45 11.84 8.12
CA PHE A 17 -7.49 11.55 7.15
C PHE A 17 -7.35 12.49 5.93
N LYS A 18 -6.32 12.29 5.11
CA LYS A 18 -6.41 12.72 3.70
C LYS A 18 -7.33 11.72 3.01
N ALA A 19 -8.42 12.23 2.45
CA ALA A 19 -9.45 11.48 1.76
C ALA A 19 -8.86 10.62 0.62
N GLU A 20 -8.52 9.36 0.93
CA GLU A 20 -8.41 8.29 -0.05
C GLU A 20 -9.85 7.96 -0.47
N ALA A 21 -10.14 7.95 -1.77
CA ALA A 21 -11.49 7.73 -2.29
C ALA A 21 -12.11 6.46 -1.69
N GLU A 22 -13.27 6.61 -1.03
CA GLU A 22 -13.97 5.52 -0.34
C GLU A 22 -14.58 4.54 -1.35
N ILE A 23 -13.79 3.56 -1.77
CA ILE A 23 -14.30 2.45 -2.57
C ILE A 23 -14.98 1.46 -1.63
N LYS A 24 -16.30 1.37 -1.77
CA LYS A 24 -17.12 0.44 -0.98
C LYS A 24 -17.17 -0.94 -1.62
N SER A 25 -17.25 -1.03 -2.95
CA SER A 25 -17.37 -2.32 -3.66
C SER A 25 -16.66 -2.36 -5.02
N VAL A 26 -16.26 -3.57 -5.43
CA VAL A 26 -15.65 -3.89 -6.73
C VAL A 26 -16.67 -4.64 -7.59
N PRO A 27 -16.85 -4.28 -8.89
CA PRO A 27 -17.68 -5.06 -9.80
C PRO A 27 -17.09 -6.47 -9.98
N GLY A 28 -17.87 -7.49 -9.63
CA GLY A 28 -17.49 -8.90 -9.77
C GLY A 28 -16.78 -9.52 -8.56
N HIS A 29 -16.56 -8.77 -7.47
CA HIS A 29 -16.04 -9.27 -6.18
C HIS A 29 -14.80 -10.17 -6.27
N LYS A 30 -13.94 -9.95 -7.28
CA LYS A 30 -12.73 -10.73 -7.50
C LYS A 30 -11.49 -9.88 -7.18
N PRO A 31 -10.44 -10.47 -6.60
CA PRO A 31 -9.17 -9.79 -6.44
C PRO A 31 -8.53 -9.49 -7.82
N PRO A 32 -7.70 -8.45 -7.93
CA PRO A 32 -7.07 -8.05 -9.18
C PRO A 32 -6.02 -9.06 -9.68
N SER A 33 -5.40 -9.81 -8.77
CA SER A 33 -4.48 -10.90 -9.09
C SER A 33 -4.78 -12.13 -8.23
N PHE A 34 -4.53 -13.30 -8.80
CA PHE A 34 -4.60 -14.58 -8.10
C PHE A 34 -3.18 -15.09 -7.86
N GLU A 35 -2.81 -15.25 -6.59
CA GLU A 35 -1.54 -15.83 -6.19
C GLU A 35 -1.78 -17.15 -5.45
N ASP A 36 -0.95 -18.17 -5.73
CA ASP A 36 -1.03 -19.47 -5.05
C ASP A 36 -0.39 -19.50 -3.65
N THR A 37 0.23 -18.38 -3.26
CA THR A 37 0.88 -18.24 -1.96
C THR A 37 -0.14 -18.27 -0.82
N VAL A 38 0.27 -18.68 0.39
CA VAL A 38 -0.61 -18.71 1.56
C VAL A 38 -1.18 -17.31 1.82
N GLN A 39 -0.33 -16.29 1.86
CA GLN A 39 -0.76 -14.90 2.06
C GLN A 39 -1.69 -14.40 0.96
N GLY A 40 -1.43 -14.74 -0.30
CA GLY A 40 -2.24 -14.34 -1.45
C GLY A 40 -3.63 -14.96 -1.45
N LYS A 41 -3.75 -16.25 -1.10
CA LYS A 41 -5.04 -16.93 -0.94
C LYS A 41 -5.91 -16.26 0.12
N TYR A 42 -5.35 -15.98 1.30
CA TYR A 42 -6.09 -15.27 2.35
C TYR A 42 -6.44 -13.84 1.96
N ALA A 43 -5.52 -13.10 1.33
CA ALA A 43 -5.78 -11.73 0.88
C ALA A 43 -6.86 -11.67 -0.21
N GLY A 44 -6.85 -12.63 -1.15
CA GLY A 44 -7.83 -12.70 -2.23
C GLY A 44 -9.24 -13.02 -1.73
N VAL A 45 -9.36 -13.99 -0.80
CA VAL A 45 -10.64 -14.31 -0.15
C VAL A 45 -11.12 -13.13 0.70
N LEU A 46 -10.23 -12.51 1.47
CA LEU A 46 -10.55 -11.33 2.27
C LEU A 46 -11.11 -10.20 1.39
N PHE A 47 -10.46 -9.93 0.26
CA PHE A 47 -10.89 -8.92 -0.71
C PHE A 47 -12.25 -9.23 -1.31
N ALA A 48 -12.49 -10.49 -1.70
CA ALA A 48 -13.79 -10.91 -2.22
C ALA A 48 -14.91 -10.73 -1.18
N THR A 49 -14.71 -11.20 0.06
CA THR A 49 -15.69 -11.08 1.14
C THR A 49 -15.91 -9.63 1.57
N ALA A 50 -14.84 -8.83 1.67
CA ALA A 50 -14.92 -7.41 1.99
C ALA A 50 -15.67 -6.63 0.90
N SER A 51 -15.46 -6.99 -0.37
CA SER A 51 -16.20 -6.38 -1.48
C SER A 51 -17.68 -6.78 -1.50
N GLN A 52 -18.03 -8.01 -1.12
CA GLN A 52 -19.42 -8.45 -1.02
C GLN A 52 -20.18 -7.72 0.09
N LYS A 53 -19.50 -7.44 1.21
CA LYS A 53 -20.07 -6.70 2.35
C LYS A 53 -19.91 -5.17 2.24
N GLU A 54 -19.48 -4.66 1.09
CA GLU A 54 -19.24 -3.24 0.83
C GLU A 54 -18.32 -2.52 1.84
N ALA A 55 -17.41 -3.26 2.47
CA ALA A 55 -16.61 -2.83 3.61
C ALA A 55 -15.10 -2.76 3.32
N LEU A 56 -14.71 -2.66 2.05
CA LEU A 56 -13.30 -2.67 1.63
C LEU A 56 -12.46 -1.61 2.34
N HIS A 57 -12.97 -0.39 2.44
CA HIS A 57 -12.30 0.70 3.13
C HIS A 57 -12.08 0.43 4.63
N PHE A 58 -13.08 -0.08 5.34
CA PHE A 58 -12.95 -0.43 6.77
C PHE A 58 -11.92 -1.54 6.98
N VAL A 59 -11.96 -2.57 6.14
CA VAL A 59 -10.99 -3.68 6.22
C VAL A 59 -9.58 -3.20 5.88
N LEU A 60 -9.42 -2.25 4.97
CA LEU A 60 -8.12 -1.62 4.70
C LEU A 60 -7.57 -0.89 5.92
N GLN A 61 -8.40 -0.11 6.62
CA GLN A 61 -7.99 0.59 7.84
C GLN A 61 -7.55 -0.40 8.92
N ASP A 62 -8.31 -1.48 9.11
CA ASP A 62 -7.98 -2.56 10.04
C ASP A 62 -6.61 -3.19 9.69
N MET A 63 -6.38 -3.51 8.42
CA MET A 63 -5.11 -4.10 7.95
C MET A 63 -3.92 -3.13 8.11
N LYS A 64 -4.11 -1.83 7.81
CA LYS A 64 -3.10 -0.79 8.05
C LYS A 64 -2.77 -0.69 9.53
N TYR A 65 -3.77 -0.74 10.41
CA TYR A 65 -3.59 -0.71 11.86
C TYR A 65 -2.80 -1.93 12.37
N PHE A 66 -3.10 -3.14 11.90
CA PHE A 66 -2.34 -4.34 12.30
C PHE A 66 -0.87 -4.26 11.89
N LYS A 67 -0.59 -3.69 10.72
CA LYS A 67 0.78 -3.47 10.27
C LYS A 67 1.50 -2.46 11.16
N GLU A 68 0.89 -1.30 11.40
CA GLU A 68 1.46 -0.31 12.32
C GLU A 68 1.67 -0.86 13.72
N LEU A 69 0.76 -1.69 14.23
CA LEU A 69 0.86 -2.32 15.53
C LEU A 69 2.03 -3.32 15.59
N ALA A 70 2.24 -4.09 14.53
CA ALA A 70 3.37 -5.01 14.41
C ALA A 70 4.70 -4.25 14.36
N ASP A 71 4.75 -3.11 13.69
CA ASP A 71 5.96 -2.29 13.58
C ASP A 71 6.26 -1.55 14.90
N LYS A 72 5.23 -1.05 15.60
CA LYS A 72 5.37 -0.29 16.85
C LYS A 72 5.59 -1.18 18.08
N SER A 73 5.07 -2.41 18.08
CA SER A 73 5.10 -3.29 19.24
C SER A 73 5.85 -4.60 18.94
N PRO A 74 7.10 -4.76 19.42
CA PRO A 74 7.86 -5.99 19.23
C PRO A 74 7.21 -7.17 19.98
N VAL A 75 6.43 -6.90 21.03
CA VAL A 75 5.65 -7.92 21.75
C VAL A 75 4.57 -8.52 20.85
N PHE A 76 3.88 -7.68 20.07
CA PHE A 76 2.86 -8.13 19.13
C PHE A 76 3.49 -8.88 17.95
N ALA A 77 4.60 -8.37 17.40
CA ALA A 77 5.36 -9.08 16.36
C ALA A 77 5.84 -10.46 16.84
N GLY A 78 6.37 -10.55 18.07
CA GLY A 78 6.78 -11.80 18.69
C GLY A 78 5.61 -12.76 18.92
N PHE A 79 4.42 -12.24 19.27
CA PHE A 79 3.20 -13.03 19.39
C PHE A 79 2.76 -13.65 18.06
N LEU A 80 2.86 -12.92 16.94
CA LEU A 80 2.49 -13.43 15.62
C LEU A 80 3.43 -14.55 15.13
N VAL A 81 4.73 -14.46 15.44
CA VAL A 81 5.73 -15.44 14.99
C VAL A 81 5.73 -16.70 15.88
N ASN A 82 5.35 -16.58 17.15
CA ASN A 82 5.42 -17.68 18.09
C ASN A 82 4.27 -18.69 17.90
N SER A 83 4.59 -19.82 17.26
CA SER A 83 3.66 -20.94 17.04
C SER A 83 3.36 -21.77 18.31
N ALA A 84 4.00 -21.51 19.44
CA ALA A 84 3.85 -22.33 20.65
C ALA A 84 2.57 -22.00 21.46
N TYR A 85 1.90 -20.88 21.15
CA TYR A 85 0.67 -20.51 21.86
C TYR A 85 -0.49 -21.43 21.48
N LYS A 86 -1.27 -21.83 22.50
CA LYS A 86 -2.49 -22.61 22.26
C LYS A 86 -3.51 -21.77 21.50
N ARG A 87 -4.25 -22.37 20.56
CA ARG A 87 -5.31 -21.71 19.77
C ARG A 87 -6.27 -20.87 20.62
N ASN A 88 -6.70 -21.38 21.78
CA ASN A 88 -7.60 -20.67 22.69
C ASN A 88 -6.97 -19.39 23.29
N GLN A 89 -5.68 -19.43 23.62
CA GLN A 89 -4.97 -18.25 24.13
C GLN A 89 -4.83 -17.20 23.02
N GLN A 90 -4.49 -17.63 21.80
CA GLN A 90 -4.39 -16.72 20.65
C GLN A 90 -5.74 -16.06 20.32
N ARG A 91 -6.84 -16.83 20.33
CA ARG A 91 -8.19 -16.29 20.14
C ARG A 91 -8.55 -15.28 21.21
N ASN A 92 -8.26 -15.53 22.47
CA ASN A 92 -8.58 -14.59 23.55
C ASN A 92 -7.83 -13.26 23.41
N VAL A 93 -6.54 -13.31 23.05
CA VAL A 93 -5.73 -12.09 22.81
C VAL A 93 -6.28 -11.31 21.63
N ILE A 94 -6.56 -11.99 20.52
CA ILE A 94 -7.08 -11.34 19.32
C ILE A 94 -8.49 -10.79 19.55
N GLN A 95 -9.37 -11.51 20.25
CA GLN A 95 -10.68 -10.99 20.63
C GLN A 95 -10.60 -9.77 21.54
N ALA A 96 -9.63 -9.73 22.46
CA ALA A 96 -9.42 -8.56 23.30
C ALA A 96 -8.99 -7.34 22.47
N LEU A 97 -8.17 -7.55 21.43
CA LEU A 97 -7.77 -6.50 20.48
C LEU A 97 -8.95 -6.09 19.58
N THR A 98 -9.72 -7.05 19.07
CA THR A 98 -10.77 -6.76 18.07
C THR A 98 -12.03 -6.13 18.66
N LYS A 99 -12.25 -6.25 19.97
CA LYS A 99 -13.34 -5.59 20.71
C LYS A 99 -13.30 -4.07 20.59
N GLU A 100 -12.17 -3.47 20.21
CA GLU A 100 -12.00 -2.02 20.12
C GLU A 100 -12.53 -1.38 18.83
N GLY A 101 -13.25 -2.11 17.95
CA GLY A 101 -13.98 -1.52 16.82
C GLY A 101 -13.64 -2.06 15.43
N PHE A 102 -13.06 -3.26 15.33
CA PHE A 102 -12.71 -3.86 14.04
C PHE A 102 -13.92 -4.41 13.30
N HIS A 103 -13.87 -4.40 11.96
CA HIS A 103 -14.95 -4.90 11.14
C HIS A 103 -15.11 -6.43 11.25
N GLU A 104 -16.34 -6.94 11.16
CA GLU A 104 -16.66 -8.36 11.32
C GLU A 104 -15.86 -9.26 10.36
N VAL A 105 -15.63 -8.78 9.13
CA VAL A 105 -14.82 -9.48 8.09
C VAL A 105 -13.38 -9.70 8.57
N THR A 106 -12.77 -8.69 9.17
CA THR A 106 -11.43 -8.75 9.73
C THR A 106 -11.36 -9.74 10.89
N GLN A 107 -12.37 -9.74 11.77
CA GLN A 107 -12.45 -10.68 12.89
C GLN A 107 -12.55 -12.13 12.42
N ASN A 108 -13.40 -12.39 11.42
CA ASN A 108 -13.58 -13.71 10.84
C ASN A 108 -12.30 -14.22 10.15
N LEU A 109 -11.55 -13.33 9.48
CA LEU A 109 -10.24 -13.66 8.93
C LEU A 109 -9.26 -14.10 10.02
N LEU A 110 -9.13 -13.30 11.09
CA LEU A 110 -8.20 -13.59 12.17
C LEU A 110 -8.53 -14.92 12.85
N ASN A 111 -9.81 -15.17 13.13
CA ASN A 111 -10.28 -16.45 13.66
C ASN A 111 -9.89 -17.61 12.72
N THR A 112 -10.12 -17.47 11.41
CA THR A 112 -9.77 -18.48 10.41
C THR A 112 -8.25 -18.72 10.34
N MET A 113 -7.43 -17.68 10.48
CA MET A 113 -5.97 -17.81 10.51
C MET A 113 -5.48 -18.54 11.76
N ILE A 114 -6.08 -18.28 12.92
CA ILE A 114 -5.75 -18.99 14.18
C ILE A 114 -6.10 -20.47 14.07
N ASP A 115 -7.26 -20.77 13.50
CA ASP A 115 -7.78 -22.15 13.37
C ASP A 115 -6.85 -22.99 12.50
N ASN A 116 -6.31 -22.38 11.45
CA ASN A 116 -5.36 -22.98 10.54
C ASN A 116 -3.89 -22.86 10.99
N GLN A 117 -3.61 -22.26 12.16
CA GLN A 117 -2.26 -22.01 12.69
C GLN A 117 -1.37 -21.16 11.75
N ARG A 118 -1.97 -20.20 11.04
CA ARG A 118 -1.31 -19.34 10.04
C ARG A 118 -1.25 -17.86 10.43
N ILE A 119 -1.38 -17.56 11.72
CA ILE A 119 -1.39 -16.18 12.23
C ILE A 119 -0.08 -15.42 11.94
N SER A 120 1.04 -16.14 11.78
CA SER A 120 2.33 -15.58 11.40
C SER A 120 2.34 -14.90 10.03
N TYR A 121 1.39 -15.24 9.15
CA TYR A 121 1.27 -14.65 7.81
C TYR A 121 0.43 -13.37 7.81
N LEU A 122 -0.13 -12.94 8.94
CA LEU A 122 -1.03 -11.80 9.03
C LEU A 122 -0.44 -10.53 8.42
N THR A 123 0.80 -10.18 8.76
CA THR A 123 1.47 -8.98 8.23
C THR A 123 1.63 -9.03 6.72
N LYS A 124 2.04 -10.18 6.18
CA LYS A 124 2.18 -10.41 4.74
C LYS A 124 0.83 -10.39 4.01
N THR A 125 -0.22 -10.93 4.63
CA THR A 125 -1.59 -10.86 4.10
C THR A 125 -2.11 -9.43 4.10
N ALA A 126 -1.84 -8.65 5.15
CA ALA A 126 -2.19 -7.23 5.22
C ALA A 126 -1.51 -6.43 4.09
N ASP A 127 -0.22 -6.67 3.84
CA ASP A 127 0.52 -6.04 2.74
C ASP A 127 -0.13 -6.34 1.38
N LYS A 128 -0.46 -7.62 1.14
CA LYS A 128 -1.12 -8.04 -0.10
C LYS A 128 -2.52 -7.46 -0.27
N PHE A 129 -3.28 -7.37 0.81
CA PHE A 129 -4.59 -6.73 0.78
C PHE A 129 -4.50 -5.23 0.44
N ILE A 130 -3.53 -4.52 1.02
CA ILE A 130 -3.27 -3.12 0.71
C ILE A 130 -2.85 -2.96 -0.76
N GLU A 131 -2.01 -3.86 -1.28
CA GLU A 131 -1.64 -3.91 -2.70
C GLU A 131 -2.87 -4.07 -3.60
N TYR A 132 -3.78 -5.02 -3.29
CA TYR A 132 -5.01 -5.23 -4.04
C TYR A 132 -5.94 -4.02 -4.02
N TYR A 133 -6.10 -3.37 -2.87
CA TYR A 133 -6.89 -2.16 -2.77
C TYR A 133 -6.30 -1.03 -3.62
N ARG A 134 -4.98 -0.85 -3.62
CA ARG A 134 -4.30 0.17 -4.44
C ARG A 134 -4.50 -0.05 -5.94
N ILE A 135 -4.35 -1.29 -6.39
CA ILE A 135 -4.60 -1.66 -7.80
C ILE A 135 -6.04 -1.31 -8.17
N PHE A 136 -6.99 -1.59 -7.28
CA PHE A 136 -8.39 -1.28 -7.54
C PHE A 136 -8.71 0.23 -7.49
N ASN A 137 -8.09 0.97 -6.56
CA ASN A 137 -8.19 2.42 -6.49
C ASN A 137 -7.49 3.12 -7.68
N LYS A 138 -6.84 2.34 -8.55
CA LYS A 138 -6.00 2.84 -9.65
C LYS A 138 -4.99 3.86 -9.14
N GLU A 139 -4.50 3.63 -7.93
CA GLU A 139 -3.46 4.43 -7.29
C GLU A 139 -2.10 3.96 -7.80
N GLU A 140 -1.49 4.76 -8.68
CA GLU A 140 -0.15 4.50 -9.18
C GLU A 140 0.86 5.29 -8.34
N ASN A 141 1.81 4.58 -7.72
CA ASN A 141 2.93 5.20 -7.03
C ASN A 141 3.98 5.58 -8.09
N ILE A 142 4.15 6.89 -8.29
CA ILE A 142 5.11 7.42 -9.25
C ILE A 142 6.28 8.01 -8.48
N THR A 143 7.47 7.46 -8.70
CA THR A 143 8.71 8.06 -8.19
C THR A 143 9.32 8.92 -9.28
N ILE A 144 9.41 10.21 -9.01
CA ILE A 144 10.02 11.19 -9.92
C ILE A 144 11.38 11.55 -9.37
N ILE A 145 12.42 11.28 -10.16
CA ILE A 145 13.79 11.65 -9.87
C ILE A 145 14.14 12.89 -10.69
N SER A 146 14.58 13.93 -9.99
CA SER A 146 14.96 15.21 -10.57
C SER A 146 16.39 15.57 -10.17
N ALA A 147 17.07 16.30 -11.04
CA ALA A 147 18.41 16.85 -10.80
C ALA A 147 18.43 17.83 -9.62
N GLU A 148 17.38 18.65 -9.54
CA GLU A 148 17.21 19.70 -8.55
C GLU A 148 15.87 19.55 -7.82
N ASN A 149 15.74 20.22 -6.67
CA ASN A 149 14.46 20.31 -5.98
C ASN A 149 13.43 21.03 -6.86
N LEU A 150 12.36 20.34 -7.23
CA LEU A 150 11.28 20.96 -8.00
C LEU A 150 10.55 22.02 -7.17
N SER A 151 10.33 23.19 -7.79
CA SER A 151 9.44 24.23 -7.26
C SER A 151 7.97 23.77 -7.27
N GLU A 152 7.10 24.45 -6.52
CA GLU A 152 5.67 24.11 -6.48
C GLU A 152 4.99 24.24 -7.85
N GLU A 153 5.40 25.21 -8.66
CA GLU A 153 4.92 25.41 -10.04
C GLU A 153 5.34 24.24 -10.95
N GLN A 154 6.57 23.76 -10.82
CA GLN A 154 7.04 22.62 -11.62
C GLN A 154 6.33 21.33 -11.19
N ARG A 155 6.08 21.15 -9.88
CA ARG A 155 5.30 20.00 -9.37
C ARG A 155 3.88 20.00 -9.90
N SER A 156 3.22 21.16 -9.96
CA SER A 156 1.85 21.24 -10.49
C SER A 156 1.79 20.93 -11.98
N GLN A 157 2.74 21.41 -12.77
CA GLN A 157 2.88 21.08 -14.19
C GLN A 157 3.10 19.58 -14.42
N VAL A 158 3.97 18.96 -13.60
CA VAL A 158 4.22 17.51 -13.66
C VAL A 158 2.96 16.71 -13.32
N ILE A 159 2.22 17.10 -12.27
CA ILE A 159 0.95 16.46 -11.92
C ILE A 159 -0.08 16.62 -13.03
N GLN A 160 -0.12 17.78 -13.70
CA GLN A 160 -1.02 18.02 -14.82
C GLN A 160 -0.67 17.14 -16.02
N ALA A 161 0.61 17.06 -16.40
CA ALA A 161 1.09 16.19 -17.47
C ALA A 161 0.81 14.70 -17.17
N LEU A 162 0.91 14.28 -15.91
CA LEU A 162 0.54 12.93 -15.47
C LEU A 162 -0.95 12.65 -15.64
N LYS A 163 -1.81 13.60 -15.26
CA LYS A 163 -3.26 13.50 -15.45
C LYS A 163 -3.64 13.45 -16.93
N GLU A 164 -2.98 14.21 -17.78
CA GLU A 164 -3.20 14.18 -19.23
C GLU A 164 -2.78 12.84 -19.83
N SER A 165 -1.63 12.29 -19.41
CA SER A 165 -1.15 11.01 -19.90
C SER A 165 -1.96 9.81 -19.37
N SER A 166 -2.66 9.95 -18.25
CA SER A 166 -3.41 8.87 -17.61
C SER A 166 -4.62 9.42 -16.85
N PRO A 167 -5.73 9.74 -17.57
CA PRO A 167 -6.87 10.49 -17.04
C PRO A 167 -7.71 9.74 -15.98
N ASN A 168 -7.53 8.42 -15.85
CA ASN A 168 -8.36 7.57 -14.99
C ASN A 168 -7.62 7.03 -13.75
N MET A 169 -6.47 7.60 -13.38
CA MET A 169 -5.63 7.12 -12.28
C MET A 169 -5.44 8.21 -11.21
N GLN A 170 -5.41 7.79 -9.94
CA GLN A 170 -4.94 8.65 -8.86
C GLN A 170 -3.44 8.44 -8.69
N PHE A 171 -2.68 9.53 -8.54
CA PHE A 171 -1.23 9.45 -8.45
C PHE A 171 -0.75 9.76 -7.05
N SER A 172 -0.01 8.83 -6.46
CA SER A 172 0.80 9.09 -5.26
C SER A 172 2.23 9.36 -5.72
N VAL A 173 2.63 10.63 -5.72
CA VAL A 173 3.91 11.06 -6.26
C VAL A 173 4.96 11.18 -5.15
N GLN A 174 6.06 10.45 -5.29
CA GLN A 174 7.24 10.57 -4.44
C GLN A 174 8.34 11.27 -5.22
N TYR A 175 8.89 12.35 -4.66
CA TYR A 175 9.99 13.10 -5.26
C TYR A 175 11.31 12.65 -4.66
N LYS A 176 12.28 12.32 -5.51
CA LYS A 176 13.68 12.07 -5.14
C LYS A 176 14.58 13.02 -5.93
N VAL A 177 15.65 13.47 -5.29
CA VAL A 177 16.65 14.32 -5.94
C VAL A 177 17.90 13.48 -6.15
N ASP A 178 18.36 13.41 -7.40
CA ASP A 178 19.62 12.78 -7.78
C ASP A 178 20.41 13.74 -8.69
N PRO A 179 21.48 14.38 -8.18
CA PRO A 179 22.28 15.34 -8.93
C PRO A 179 23.11 14.69 -10.06
N SER A 180 23.18 13.36 -10.13
CA SER A 180 23.88 12.65 -11.21
C SER A 180 23.21 12.87 -12.58
N ILE A 181 21.90 13.15 -12.56
CA ILE A 181 21.13 13.49 -13.74
C ILE A 181 21.39 14.97 -14.01
N LEU A 182 22.37 15.30 -14.85
CA LEU A 182 22.80 16.69 -15.19
C LEU A 182 21.64 17.65 -15.59
N GLY A 183 20.46 17.10 -15.87
CA GLY A 183 19.19 17.81 -15.96
C GLY A 183 18.09 16.91 -16.53
N GLY A 184 16.84 17.36 -16.41
CA GLY A 184 15.65 16.62 -16.86
C GLY A 184 15.01 15.78 -15.76
N LEU A 185 14.09 14.89 -16.16
CA LEU A 185 13.25 14.13 -15.25
C LEU A 185 13.32 12.63 -15.57
N GLN A 186 13.44 11.80 -14.56
CA GLN A 186 13.27 10.36 -14.66
C GLN A 186 12.05 9.95 -13.85
N MET A 187 11.22 9.08 -14.39
CA MET A 187 9.96 8.68 -13.77
C MET A 187 9.84 7.16 -13.73
N TYR A 188 9.57 6.64 -12.54
CA TYR A 188 9.27 5.23 -12.30
C TYR A 188 7.82 5.10 -11.88
N SER A 189 7.06 4.33 -12.64
CA SER A 189 5.63 4.13 -12.48
C SER A 189 5.35 2.63 -12.44
N GLY A 190 5.54 2.02 -11.27
CA GLY A 190 5.52 0.56 -11.11
C GLY A 190 6.44 -0.16 -12.09
N ASN A 191 5.87 -0.67 -13.19
CA ASN A 191 6.57 -1.40 -14.26
C ASN A 191 6.99 -0.51 -15.45
N LYS A 192 6.58 0.75 -15.51
CA LYS A 192 6.95 1.68 -16.58
C LYS A 192 8.07 2.59 -16.12
N PHE A 193 9.09 2.71 -16.94
CA PHE A 193 10.17 3.67 -16.76
C PHE A 193 10.14 4.67 -17.92
N LEU A 194 10.11 5.95 -17.59
CA LEU A 194 10.20 7.04 -18.55
C LEU A 194 11.43 7.88 -18.22
N ASP A 195 12.34 7.96 -19.17
CA ASP A 195 13.54 8.77 -19.06
C ASP A 195 13.43 10.00 -19.96
N CYS A 196 13.33 11.17 -19.33
CA CYS A 196 13.36 12.48 -19.95
C CYS A 196 14.62 13.26 -19.55
N SER A 197 15.70 12.57 -19.14
CA SER A 197 16.97 13.20 -18.79
C SER A 197 17.67 13.81 -20.00
N LEU A 198 18.37 14.93 -19.77
CA LEU A 198 19.20 15.61 -20.77
C LEU A 198 20.35 14.72 -21.22
N GLN A 199 20.92 13.92 -20.31
CA GLN A 199 22.01 13.00 -20.62
C GLN A 199 21.59 11.98 -21.70
N SER A 200 20.41 11.37 -21.56
CA SER A 200 19.88 10.43 -22.56
C SER A 200 19.60 11.08 -23.91
N ARG A 201 19.12 12.33 -23.93
CA ARG A 201 18.94 13.09 -25.18
C ARG A 201 20.26 13.37 -25.91
N VAL A 202 21.29 13.81 -25.17
CA VAL A 202 22.63 14.07 -25.73
C VAL A 202 23.26 12.78 -26.26
N ASN A 203 23.16 11.69 -25.50
CA ASN A 203 23.69 10.39 -25.91
C ASN A 203 22.99 9.88 -27.18
N LYS A 204 21.66 10.02 -27.27
CA LYS A 204 20.91 9.66 -28.47
C LYS A 204 21.38 10.46 -29.68
N LEU A 205 21.54 11.78 -29.55
CA LEU A 205 22.00 12.62 -30.64
C LEU A 205 23.41 12.25 -31.11
N ARG A 206 24.35 12.01 -30.17
CA ARG A 206 25.70 11.52 -30.50
C ARG A 206 25.67 10.19 -31.24
N SER A 207 24.81 9.26 -30.82
CA SER A 207 24.69 7.95 -31.46
C SER A 207 24.13 8.05 -32.88
N GLU A 208 23.18 8.94 -33.13
CA GLU A 208 22.65 9.16 -34.49
C GLU A 208 23.70 9.81 -35.39
N LEU A 209 24.44 10.80 -34.89
CA LEU A 209 25.54 11.43 -35.63
C LEU A 209 26.65 10.44 -35.97
N GLN A 210 26.98 9.49 -35.07
CA GLN A 210 27.97 8.44 -35.34
C GLN A 210 27.51 7.45 -36.42
N LYS A 211 26.22 7.13 -36.49
CA LYS A 211 25.67 6.26 -37.54
C LYS A 211 25.70 6.93 -38.92
N LEU A 212 25.59 8.26 -38.96
CA LEU A 212 25.65 9.07 -40.18
C LEU A 212 27.08 9.32 -40.67
N SER A 213 28.09 9.15 -39.80
CA SER A 213 29.50 9.37 -40.13
C SER A 213 30.24 8.10 -40.60
N ILE A 214 29.51 7.05 -40.97
CA ILE A 214 30.00 5.81 -41.57
C ILE A 214 29.39 5.70 -42.97
#